data_AF-A0A094H8C5-F1
#
_entry.id   AF-A0A094H8C5-F1
#
_cell.length_a   1.000
_cell.length_b   1.000
_cell.length_c   1.000
_cell.angle_alpha   90.00
_cell.angle_beta   90.00
_cell.angle_gamma   90.00
#
_symmetry.space_group_name_H-M   'P 1'
#
loop_
_entity.id
_entity.type
_entity.pdbx_description
1 polymer ?
#
loop_
_entity_poly.entity_id
_entity_poly.type
_entity_poly.pdbx_seq_one_letter_code
_entity_poly.pdbx_strand_id
1 'polypeptide(L)'
;MKVLLNKNLLPLVALLPFALGDCISSGDQNNINNALAAGGSNTIVQLCASAFIQVTGQITFTAANQEISTAGYPTGSTRATLQITPGSTVSTIIAGGNHNGVRILNIQIDGNRANTGFDHTGSANIELGGSGSGQVVSHVASRNPRGWSCLHVIGSGNAAAPCTNATIVNNDIGPCGQSGTDSAGNGLWADGISLDCTKSLVQDNTITGSTDGGIVIFGSPGSTITGNTIISSATYLGFGAINMVDGQYSGSYAGVTVSNNKIVGQKMFNLGIGIGSNVWSFNNRYMLQGPVSITGNTISGSVSFPIAINGWTNGITVSGNTVSGVTSPKSSFADASHCSQAIQTLFNENADLIYYPPGVTGTQSLQSGFVAASSNVTNFLCSTLPLPNSVSYTKNSLNIVSDSAPFANLHGVVMQYQGDNNVVVYTTINGQTVVWASGHTLSSGCGSPSLCHMSFQGDGNLVTYYNNVPKWSSGTSGTGNTMVCLNKAPWIQILDTSGNVIWDTTKSI
;
A
#
# COMPACT_ATOMS: atom_id res chain seq x y z
N MET A 1 -66.16 41.13 14.56
CA MET A 1 -65.46 42.30 15.13
C MET A 1 -64.07 41.83 15.57
N LYS A 2 -63.04 42.27 14.83
CA LYS A 2 -61.58 42.22 15.04
C LYS A 2 -60.93 41.03 15.78
N VAL A 3 -60.33 40.14 14.98
CA VAL A 3 -59.20 39.27 15.37
C VAL A 3 -57.93 40.13 15.46
N LEU A 4 -57.26 40.12 16.60
CA LEU A 4 -55.95 40.76 16.82
C LEU A 4 -54.84 39.78 16.42
N LEU A 5 -54.27 40.00 15.23
CA LEU A 5 -53.01 39.38 14.79
C LEU A 5 -51.84 40.12 15.44
N ASN A 6 -51.15 39.45 16.36
CA ASN A 6 -49.91 39.94 16.95
C ASN A 6 -48.76 39.69 15.95
N LYS A 7 -48.29 40.73 15.28
CA LYS A 7 -47.12 40.69 14.39
C LYS A 7 -45.85 40.72 15.24
N ASN A 8 -45.28 39.55 15.54
CA ASN A 8 -43.87 39.47 15.90
C ASN A 8 -43.03 39.69 14.64
N LEU A 9 -42.45 40.88 14.51
CA LEU A 9 -41.38 41.13 13.55
C LEU A 9 -40.14 40.34 13.99
N LEU A 10 -39.77 39.30 13.25
CA LEU A 10 -38.40 38.80 13.27
C LEU A 10 -37.49 39.87 12.64
N PRO A 11 -36.30 40.14 13.22
CA PRO A 11 -35.33 40.96 12.53
C PRO A 11 -34.84 40.18 11.30
N LEU A 12 -35.07 40.76 10.13
CA LEU A 12 -34.44 40.32 8.89
C LEU A 12 -32.93 40.54 9.08
N VAL A 13 -32.20 39.48 9.41
CA VAL A 13 -30.73 39.50 9.37
C VAL A 13 -30.39 39.74 7.90
N ALA A 14 -29.93 40.96 7.61
CA ALA A 14 -29.36 41.27 6.32
C ALA A 14 -28.17 40.33 6.11
N LEU A 15 -28.33 39.36 5.21
CA LEU A 15 -27.21 38.70 4.57
C LEU A 15 -26.41 39.81 3.89
N LEU A 16 -25.33 40.23 4.55
CA LEU A 16 -24.29 41.04 3.92
C LEU A 16 -23.87 40.27 2.66
N PRO A 17 -23.93 40.88 1.46
CA PRO A 17 -23.36 40.26 0.29
C PRO A 17 -21.86 40.13 0.57
N PHE A 18 -21.38 38.90 0.69
CA PHE A 18 -19.96 38.66 0.56
C PHE A 18 -19.56 39.26 -0.79
N ALA A 19 -18.68 40.26 -0.78
CA ALA A 19 -17.94 40.59 -1.97
C ALA A 19 -17.25 39.28 -2.39
N LEU A 20 -17.70 38.69 -3.50
CA LEU A 20 -16.99 37.60 -4.14
C LEU A 20 -15.60 38.14 -4.44
N GLY A 21 -14.62 37.80 -3.60
CA GLY A 21 -13.24 37.90 -4.02
C GLY A 21 -13.10 37.06 -5.28
N ASP A 22 -12.49 37.62 -6.32
CA ASP A 22 -12.25 36.89 -7.56
C ASP A 22 -11.51 35.58 -7.23
N CYS A 23 -12.11 34.44 -7.57
CA CYS A 23 -11.45 33.15 -7.45
C CYS A 23 -10.29 33.06 -8.45
N ILE A 24 -9.27 32.26 -8.13
CA ILE A 24 -8.13 32.03 -9.03
C ILE A 24 -8.57 31.04 -10.11
N SER A 25 -8.70 31.50 -11.36
CA SER A 25 -9.11 30.66 -12.50
C SER A 25 -7.96 30.03 -13.28
N SER A 26 -6.75 30.59 -13.16
CA SER A 26 -5.57 30.22 -13.95
C SER A 26 -4.29 30.69 -13.25
N GLY A 27 -3.14 30.19 -13.71
CA GLY A 27 -1.83 30.53 -13.16
C GLY A 27 -1.07 29.28 -12.73
N ASP A 28 -0.28 29.41 -11.67
CA ASP A 28 0.51 28.33 -11.06
C ASP A 28 0.45 28.40 -9.52
N GLN A 29 1.31 27.62 -8.84
CA GLN A 29 1.42 27.65 -7.39
C GLN A 29 1.80 29.04 -6.83
N ASN A 30 2.54 29.87 -7.58
CA ASN A 30 2.99 31.17 -7.10
C ASN A 30 1.82 32.13 -6.93
N ASN A 31 0.81 32.07 -7.81
CA ASN A 31 -0.42 32.84 -7.64
C ASN A 31 -1.11 32.51 -6.32
N ILE A 32 -1.20 31.22 -5.98
CA ILE A 32 -1.85 30.73 -4.75
C ILE A 32 -1.00 31.11 -3.52
N ASN A 33 0.31 30.86 -3.58
CA ASN A 33 1.24 31.21 -2.51
C ASN A 33 1.28 32.71 -2.21
N ASN A 34 1.26 33.55 -3.24
CA ASN A 34 1.21 35.00 -3.08
C ASN A 34 -0.10 35.43 -2.40
N ALA A 35 -1.23 34.82 -2.74
CA ALA A 35 -2.51 35.10 -2.10
C ALA A 35 -2.51 34.69 -0.61
N LEU A 36 -1.97 33.50 -0.28
CA LEU A 36 -1.81 33.04 1.10
C LEU A 36 -0.89 33.97 1.90
N ALA A 37 0.29 34.30 1.36
CA ALA A 37 1.26 35.17 2.02
C ALA A 37 0.71 36.59 2.24
N ALA A 38 0.01 37.16 1.25
CA ALA A 38 -0.53 38.52 1.35
C ALA A 38 -1.69 38.62 2.34
N GLY A 39 -2.55 37.60 2.42
CA GLY A 39 -3.70 37.63 3.32
C GLY A 39 -3.37 37.29 4.78
N GLY A 40 -2.37 36.45 5.03
CA GLY A 40 -2.00 36.03 6.39
C GLY A 40 -3.05 35.15 7.07
N SER A 41 -3.18 35.24 8.40
CA SER A 41 -4.05 34.36 9.19
C SER A 41 -5.52 34.48 8.80
N ASN A 42 -6.24 33.37 8.79
CA ASN A 42 -7.68 33.27 8.43
C ASN A 42 -8.01 33.56 6.95
N THR A 43 -7.00 33.70 6.09
CA THR A 43 -7.22 33.94 4.66
C THR A 43 -7.87 32.74 3.99
N ILE A 44 -8.86 33.01 3.15
CA ILE A 44 -9.47 32.02 2.27
C ILE A 44 -9.02 32.31 0.85
N VAL A 45 -8.26 31.39 0.25
CA VAL A 45 -7.88 31.43 -1.16
C VAL A 45 -8.77 30.48 -1.94
N GLN A 46 -9.67 31.03 -2.74
CA GLN A 46 -10.59 30.23 -3.55
C GLN A 46 -10.08 30.07 -4.98
N LEU A 47 -10.11 28.84 -5.49
CA LEU A 47 -9.91 28.49 -6.89
C LEU A 47 -11.27 28.46 -7.59
N CYS A 48 -11.36 28.88 -8.85
CA CYS A 48 -12.64 28.85 -9.55
C CYS A 48 -13.09 27.41 -9.82
N ALA A 49 -14.41 27.20 -9.86
CA ALA A 49 -14.97 25.91 -10.25
C ALA A 49 -14.43 25.47 -11.62
N SER A 50 -14.05 24.20 -11.72
CA SER A 50 -13.42 23.59 -12.90
C SER A 50 -12.09 24.22 -13.33
N ALA A 51 -11.48 25.10 -12.53
CA ALA A 51 -10.14 25.58 -12.80
C ALA A 51 -9.17 24.40 -12.83
N PHE A 52 -8.24 24.42 -13.79
CA PHE A 52 -7.17 23.44 -13.90
C PHE A 52 -5.85 24.20 -13.85
N ILE A 53 -5.10 24.00 -12.77
CA ILE A 53 -3.86 24.73 -12.49
C ILE A 53 -2.74 23.71 -12.40
N GLN A 54 -1.76 23.85 -13.29
CA GLN A 54 -0.57 23.03 -13.25
C GLN A 54 0.45 23.64 -12.29
N VAL A 55 1.13 22.79 -11.54
CA VAL A 55 2.13 23.21 -10.56
C VAL A 55 3.50 22.62 -10.86
N THR A 56 4.52 23.44 -10.71
CA THR A 56 5.94 23.05 -10.77
C THR A 56 6.63 23.22 -9.41
N GLY A 57 5.90 23.76 -8.42
CA GLY A 57 6.34 24.05 -7.05
C GLY A 57 5.25 23.64 -6.05
N GLN A 58 5.60 23.65 -4.77
CA GLN A 58 4.67 23.38 -3.67
C GLN A 58 3.81 24.62 -3.35
N ILE A 59 2.56 24.39 -2.99
CA ILE A 59 1.69 25.37 -2.35
C ILE A 59 1.84 25.24 -0.84
N THR A 60 2.21 26.32 -0.16
CA THR A 60 2.57 26.29 1.26
C THR A 60 1.71 27.26 2.04
N PHE A 61 0.99 26.76 3.04
CA PHE A 61 0.32 27.61 4.03
C PHE A 61 1.37 28.41 4.80
N THR A 62 1.06 29.69 5.09
CA THR A 62 1.98 30.64 5.71
C THR A 62 1.52 31.10 7.09
N ALA A 63 0.25 30.84 7.44
CA ALA A 63 -0.35 31.30 8.69
C ALA A 63 -1.48 30.38 9.16
N ALA A 64 -1.89 30.54 10.41
CA ALA A 64 -2.98 29.76 11.01
C ALA A 64 -4.34 30.06 10.34
N ASN A 65 -5.22 29.07 10.37
CA ASN A 65 -6.62 29.13 9.92
C ASN A 65 -6.82 29.45 8.44
N GLN A 66 -5.75 29.40 7.64
CA GLN A 66 -5.83 29.61 6.20
C GLN A 66 -6.58 28.46 5.52
N GLU A 67 -7.23 28.78 4.41
CA GLU A 67 -8.00 27.84 3.62
C GLU A 67 -7.61 27.93 2.15
N ILE A 68 -7.47 26.77 1.52
CA ILE A 68 -7.50 26.65 0.07
C ILE A 68 -8.76 25.84 -0.28
N SER A 69 -9.63 26.42 -1.10
CA SER A 69 -10.88 25.76 -1.49
C SER A 69 -11.30 26.06 -2.92
N THR A 70 -12.26 25.30 -3.45
CA THR A 70 -12.94 25.72 -4.69
C THR A 70 -14.11 26.64 -4.34
N ALA A 71 -14.26 27.76 -5.06
CA ALA A 71 -15.37 28.69 -4.92
C ALA A 71 -16.72 27.95 -5.04
N GLY A 72 -17.61 28.19 -4.08
CA GLY A 72 -18.91 27.52 -4.00
C GLY A 72 -18.87 26.10 -3.42
N TYR A 73 -17.71 25.59 -3.01
CA TYR A 73 -17.54 24.29 -2.35
C TYR A 73 -18.23 23.11 -3.06
N PRO A 74 -18.03 22.91 -4.38
CA PRO A 74 -18.57 21.76 -5.08
C PRO A 74 -18.01 20.45 -4.51
N THR A 75 -18.82 19.40 -4.49
CA THR A 75 -18.40 18.04 -4.08
C THR A 75 -18.14 17.11 -5.27
N GLY A 76 -18.62 17.48 -6.45
CA GLY A 76 -18.51 16.70 -7.68
C GLY A 76 -17.25 17.00 -8.51
N SER A 77 -17.34 16.78 -9.82
CA SER A 77 -16.24 16.96 -10.77
C SER A 77 -15.88 18.42 -11.07
N THR A 78 -16.69 19.38 -10.65
CA THR A 78 -16.44 20.82 -10.84
C THR A 78 -15.52 21.41 -9.77
N ARG A 79 -14.98 20.60 -8.85
CA ARG A 79 -13.86 20.98 -7.98
C ARG A 79 -12.66 21.42 -8.84
N ALA A 80 -11.99 22.50 -8.45
CA ALA A 80 -10.72 22.90 -9.08
C ALA A 80 -9.69 21.77 -8.97
N THR A 81 -8.84 21.63 -9.98
CA THR A 81 -7.78 20.60 -10.04
C THR A 81 -6.41 21.24 -10.00
N LEU A 82 -5.59 20.79 -9.06
CA LEU A 82 -4.15 21.04 -8.98
C LEU A 82 -3.42 19.79 -9.49
N GLN A 83 -2.58 19.93 -10.51
CA GLN A 83 -1.86 18.80 -11.10
C GLN A 83 -0.37 19.10 -11.29
N ILE A 84 0.50 18.14 -11.01
CA ILE A 84 1.94 18.27 -11.25
C ILE A 84 2.24 18.28 -12.76
N THR A 85 3.02 19.28 -13.20
CA THR A 85 3.49 19.39 -14.59
C THR A 85 4.53 18.30 -14.91
N PRO A 86 4.42 17.61 -16.06
CA PRO A 86 5.48 16.70 -16.55
C PRO A 86 6.86 17.37 -16.57
N GLY A 87 7.88 16.66 -16.10
CA GLY A 87 9.24 17.18 -15.97
C GLY A 87 9.52 18.00 -14.69
N SER A 88 8.50 18.24 -13.84
CA SER A 88 8.72 18.82 -12.50
C SER A 88 9.39 17.81 -11.55
N THR A 89 10.17 18.33 -10.60
CA THR A 89 10.76 17.57 -9.49
C THR A 89 9.87 17.51 -8.25
N VAL A 90 8.74 18.23 -8.24
CA VAL A 90 7.83 18.27 -7.09
C VAL A 90 7.10 16.95 -6.93
N SER A 91 6.98 16.48 -5.68
CA SER A 91 6.13 15.35 -5.29
C SER A 91 4.93 15.80 -4.45
N THR A 92 5.11 16.79 -3.57
CA THR A 92 4.04 17.37 -2.74
C THR A 92 3.44 18.62 -3.34
N ILE A 93 2.13 18.59 -3.60
CA ILE A 93 1.38 19.72 -4.17
C ILE A 93 1.02 20.73 -3.09
N ILE A 94 0.52 20.27 -1.92
CA ILE A 94 0.16 21.15 -0.80
C ILE A 94 0.90 20.73 0.46
N ALA A 95 1.56 21.69 1.12
CA ALA A 95 2.08 21.54 2.48
C ALA A 95 1.45 22.55 3.44
N GLY A 96 1.04 22.06 4.60
CA GLY A 96 0.48 22.87 5.69
C GLY A 96 0.99 22.48 7.08
N GLY A 97 2.08 21.71 7.15
CA GLY A 97 2.68 21.34 8.42
C GLY A 97 2.96 22.55 9.32
N ASN A 98 2.82 22.35 10.63
CA ASN A 98 3.12 23.32 11.70
C ASN A 98 2.17 24.53 11.82
N HIS A 99 1.10 24.60 11.01
CA HIS A 99 0.10 25.66 11.13
C HIS A 99 -1.23 25.14 11.71
N ASN A 100 -1.75 25.84 12.71
CA ASN A 100 -3.05 25.49 13.29
C ASN A 100 -4.19 25.80 12.32
N GLY A 101 -5.22 24.95 12.32
CA GLY A 101 -6.50 25.24 11.70
C GLY A 101 -6.49 25.39 10.18
N VAL A 102 -5.42 24.99 9.48
CA VAL A 102 -5.38 25.07 8.01
C VAL A 102 -6.39 24.10 7.40
N ARG A 103 -7.01 24.50 6.28
CA ARG A 103 -8.14 23.81 5.66
C ARG A 103 -7.90 23.61 4.17
N ILE A 104 -8.03 22.37 3.70
CA ILE A 104 -8.03 22.02 2.28
C ILE A 104 -9.42 21.45 1.99
N LEU A 105 -10.23 22.20 1.24
CA LEU A 105 -11.65 21.88 1.07
C LEU A 105 -12.02 21.80 -0.40
N ASN A 106 -12.78 20.77 -0.81
CA ASN A 106 -13.47 20.78 -2.11
C ASN A 106 -12.52 20.98 -3.31
N ILE A 107 -11.34 20.38 -3.32
CA ILE A 107 -10.34 20.48 -4.42
C ILE A 107 -9.95 19.08 -4.91
N GLN A 108 -9.47 18.97 -6.14
CA GLN A 108 -8.82 17.78 -6.69
C GLN A 108 -7.32 17.98 -6.77
N ILE A 109 -6.57 16.95 -6.39
CA ILE A 109 -5.11 16.96 -6.30
C ILE A 109 -4.60 15.73 -7.04
N ASP A 110 -3.77 15.94 -8.05
CA ASP A 110 -3.31 14.90 -8.96
C ASP A 110 -1.80 14.95 -9.13
N GLY A 111 -1.09 13.98 -8.56
CA GLY A 111 0.36 13.88 -8.67
C GLY A 111 0.83 13.54 -10.08
N ASN A 112 -0.09 13.15 -10.97
CA ASN A 112 0.16 12.86 -12.39
C ASN A 112 1.25 11.80 -12.62
N ARG A 113 1.42 10.85 -11.67
CA ARG A 113 2.53 9.87 -11.65
C ARG A 113 2.77 9.14 -12.97
N ALA A 114 1.72 8.86 -13.74
CA ALA A 114 1.86 8.22 -15.06
C ALA A 114 2.74 9.03 -16.04
N ASN A 115 2.73 10.37 -15.92
CA ASN A 115 3.49 11.29 -16.78
C ASN A 115 4.66 11.97 -16.06
N THR A 116 4.70 11.92 -14.72
CA THR A 116 5.72 12.57 -13.88
C THR A 116 6.67 11.59 -13.19
N GLY A 117 6.42 10.28 -13.36
CA GLY A 117 7.24 9.22 -12.79
C GLY A 117 7.08 9.03 -11.28
N PHE A 118 7.58 7.89 -10.78
CA PHE A 118 7.71 7.64 -9.35
C PHE A 118 8.87 8.45 -8.78
N ASP A 119 8.69 8.98 -7.57
CA ASP A 119 9.71 9.69 -6.82
C ASP A 119 9.95 8.99 -5.48
N HIS A 120 10.99 8.16 -5.42
CA HIS A 120 11.30 7.37 -4.23
C HIS A 120 11.72 8.20 -3.01
N THR A 121 12.10 9.47 -3.20
CA THR A 121 12.39 10.42 -2.11
C THR A 121 11.24 11.40 -1.89
N GLY A 122 10.20 11.32 -2.72
CA GLY A 122 9.06 12.23 -2.70
C GLY A 122 8.10 11.93 -1.55
N SER A 123 7.48 12.98 -1.02
CA SER A 123 6.47 12.87 0.03
C SER A 123 5.06 12.66 -0.55
N ALA A 124 4.03 12.76 0.29
CA ALA A 124 2.65 12.66 -0.15
C ALA A 124 2.23 13.83 -1.05
N ASN A 125 1.15 13.66 -1.82
CA ASN A 125 0.51 14.78 -2.55
C ASN A 125 0.13 15.93 -1.62
N ILE A 126 -0.33 15.60 -0.41
CA ILE A 126 -0.76 16.53 0.64
C ILE A 126 0.00 16.17 1.92
N GLU A 127 0.76 17.13 2.43
CA GLU A 127 1.51 17.00 3.68
C GLU A 127 1.00 17.99 4.72
N LEU A 128 0.35 17.45 5.75
CA LEU A 128 -0.23 18.17 6.88
C LEU A 128 0.35 17.64 8.19
N GLY A 129 0.01 18.28 9.30
CA GLY A 129 0.37 17.88 10.65
C GLY A 129 1.53 18.70 11.23
N GLY A 130 2.59 18.04 11.68
CA GLY A 130 3.72 18.68 12.36
C GLY A 130 3.32 19.17 13.74
N SER A 131 3.77 20.37 14.14
CA SER A 131 3.34 21.00 15.40
C SER A 131 1.93 21.61 15.35
N GLY A 132 1.22 21.47 14.22
CA GLY A 132 -0.11 22.04 14.02
C GLY A 132 -1.23 21.27 14.73
N SER A 133 -2.33 21.96 14.98
CA SER A 133 -3.57 21.36 15.52
C SER A 133 -4.81 21.81 14.75
N GLY A 134 -5.85 20.97 14.70
CA GLY A 134 -7.16 21.36 14.17
C GLY A 134 -7.22 21.46 12.64
N GLN A 135 -6.29 20.81 11.94
CA GLN A 135 -6.21 20.88 10.48
C GLN A 135 -7.31 20.04 9.82
N VAL A 136 -7.83 20.48 8.68
CA VAL A 136 -8.98 19.85 8.03
C VAL A 136 -8.70 19.55 6.56
N VAL A 137 -9.04 18.32 6.15
CA VAL A 137 -9.16 17.92 4.75
C VAL A 137 -10.55 17.35 4.52
N SER A 138 -11.33 18.04 3.70
CA SER A 138 -12.74 17.71 3.53
C SER A 138 -13.21 17.83 2.08
N HIS A 139 -13.91 16.81 1.58
CA HIS A 139 -14.42 16.79 0.19
C HIS A 139 -13.30 16.96 -0.86
N VAL A 140 -12.08 16.53 -0.54
CA VAL A 140 -10.92 16.56 -1.43
C VAL A 140 -10.82 15.26 -2.20
N ALA A 141 -10.42 15.34 -3.47
CA ALA A 141 -9.95 14.19 -4.22
C ALA A 141 -8.42 14.22 -4.29
N SER A 142 -7.71 13.16 -3.90
CA SER A 142 -6.25 13.07 -4.05
C SER A 142 -5.85 11.76 -4.72
N ARG A 143 -5.07 11.81 -5.80
CA ARG A 143 -4.75 10.63 -6.63
C ARG A 143 -3.38 10.70 -7.29
N ASN A 144 -2.93 9.56 -7.79
CA ASN A 144 -1.71 9.39 -8.58
C ASN A 144 -0.45 10.05 -7.96
N PRO A 145 -0.19 9.86 -6.66
CA PRO A 145 0.94 10.50 -6.00
C PRO A 145 2.24 10.01 -6.59
N ARG A 146 3.21 10.91 -6.76
CA ARG A 146 4.58 10.54 -7.16
C ARG A 146 5.31 9.83 -6.04
N GLY A 147 5.10 10.25 -4.79
CA GLY A 147 5.68 9.64 -3.60
C GLY A 147 4.82 8.52 -3.01
N TRP A 148 4.97 8.32 -1.71
CA TRP A 148 4.50 7.14 -0.98
C TRP A 148 3.07 7.26 -0.39
N SER A 149 2.39 8.40 -0.52
CA SER A 149 1.01 8.55 -0.02
C SER A 149 0.19 9.59 -0.79
N CYS A 150 -1.14 9.41 -0.83
CA CYS A 150 -2.05 10.44 -1.34
C CYS A 150 -2.31 11.55 -0.32
N LEU A 151 -2.27 11.26 0.98
CA LEU A 151 -2.50 12.19 2.07
C LEU A 151 -1.74 11.73 3.31
N HIS A 152 -0.87 12.57 3.83
CA HIS A 152 -0.16 12.32 5.07
C HIS A 152 -0.39 13.44 6.07
N VAL A 153 -0.77 13.06 7.29
CA VAL A 153 -0.81 13.95 8.45
C VAL A 153 0.28 13.51 9.43
N ILE A 154 1.45 14.09 9.24
CA ILE A 154 2.67 13.77 9.99
C ILE A 154 2.56 14.19 11.45
N GLY A 155 3.19 13.45 12.36
CA GLY A 155 3.35 13.86 13.74
C GLY A 155 4.29 15.05 13.87
N SER A 156 4.39 15.59 15.07
CA SER A 156 5.32 16.69 15.36
C SER A 156 6.77 16.25 15.54
N GLY A 157 7.02 14.94 15.61
CA GLY A 157 8.30 14.38 16.08
C GLY A 157 8.57 14.63 17.57
N ASN A 158 7.62 15.24 18.31
CA ASN A 158 7.75 15.56 19.72
C ASN A 158 6.52 15.09 20.49
N ALA A 159 6.65 13.99 21.23
CA ALA A 159 5.57 13.42 22.02
C ALA A 159 5.03 14.36 23.12
N ALA A 160 5.81 15.35 23.57
CA ALA A 160 5.36 16.35 24.56
C ALA A 160 4.52 17.48 23.93
N ALA A 161 4.58 17.64 22.61
CA ALA A 161 3.80 18.61 21.84
C ALA A 161 3.30 17.93 20.56
N PRO A 162 2.40 16.93 20.68
CA PRO A 162 1.98 16.13 19.55
C PRO A 162 1.16 16.96 18.55
N CYS A 163 1.20 16.57 17.27
CA CYS A 163 0.11 16.93 16.35
C CYS A 163 -1.21 16.45 16.96
N THR A 164 -2.26 17.28 16.93
CA THR A 164 -3.57 16.87 17.49
C THR A 164 -4.78 17.43 16.75
N ASN A 165 -5.88 16.68 16.77
CA ASN A 165 -7.20 17.10 16.29
C ASN A 165 -7.27 17.33 14.77
N ALA A 166 -6.61 16.51 13.95
CA ALA A 166 -6.82 16.57 12.50
C ALA A 166 -8.20 15.99 12.14
N THR A 167 -8.85 16.53 11.11
CA THR A 167 -10.16 16.07 10.61
C THR A 167 -10.06 15.76 9.11
N ILE A 168 -10.15 14.49 8.74
CA ILE A 168 -10.03 13.99 7.37
C ILE A 168 -11.36 13.32 7.01
N VAL A 169 -12.24 14.03 6.32
CA VAL A 169 -13.63 13.58 6.13
C VAL A 169 -14.17 13.72 4.71
N ASN A 170 -15.00 12.77 4.29
CA ASN A 170 -15.72 12.83 3.00
C ASN A 170 -14.78 13.00 1.78
N ASN A 171 -13.58 12.41 1.81
CA ASN A 171 -12.61 12.53 0.71
C ASN A 171 -12.67 11.34 -0.25
N ASP A 172 -12.30 11.59 -1.50
CA ASP A 172 -12.09 10.59 -2.55
C ASP A 172 -10.57 10.36 -2.71
N ILE A 173 -10.04 9.27 -2.15
CA ILE A 173 -8.60 9.00 -2.16
C ILE A 173 -8.29 7.87 -3.14
N GLY A 174 -7.34 8.13 -4.02
CA GLY A 174 -6.73 7.17 -4.93
C GLY A 174 -7.21 7.23 -6.39
N PRO A 175 -6.60 6.40 -7.26
CA PRO A 175 -5.63 5.34 -6.93
C PRO A 175 -4.30 5.89 -6.39
N CYS A 176 -3.68 5.13 -5.49
CA CYS A 176 -2.40 5.48 -4.86
C CYS A 176 -1.41 4.32 -5.07
N GLY A 177 -0.33 4.58 -5.79
CA GLY A 177 0.76 3.61 -5.97
C GLY A 177 0.51 2.56 -7.06
N GLN A 178 1.49 1.68 -7.21
CA GLN A 178 1.48 0.52 -8.11
C GLN A 178 2.10 -0.68 -7.39
N SER A 179 1.82 -1.91 -7.86
CA SER A 179 2.52 -3.09 -7.35
C SER A 179 3.88 -3.27 -8.02
N GLY A 180 4.80 -3.90 -7.30
CA GLY A 180 6.13 -4.24 -7.81
C GLY A 180 7.17 -3.18 -7.51
N THR A 181 8.31 -3.30 -8.19
CA THR A 181 9.46 -2.42 -8.01
C THR A 181 9.87 -1.76 -9.31
N ASP A 182 10.55 -0.62 -9.24
CA ASP A 182 11.29 -0.08 -10.38
C ASP A 182 12.54 -0.92 -10.70
N SER A 183 13.31 -0.50 -11.72
CA SER A 183 14.54 -1.16 -12.14
C SER A 183 15.68 -1.08 -11.10
N ALA A 184 15.57 -0.21 -10.11
CA ALA A 184 16.51 -0.10 -8.99
C ALA A 184 16.05 -0.92 -7.77
N GLY A 185 14.90 -1.60 -7.86
CA GLY A 185 14.35 -2.39 -6.77
C GLY A 185 13.53 -1.59 -5.76
N ASN A 186 13.25 -0.30 -6.01
CA ASN A 186 12.43 0.50 -5.12
C ASN A 186 10.96 0.11 -5.26
N GLY A 187 10.29 -0.07 -4.12
CA GLY A 187 8.86 -0.32 -4.06
C GLY A 187 8.04 0.81 -4.70
N LEU A 188 7.10 0.46 -5.56
CA LEU A 188 6.22 1.42 -6.23
C LEU A 188 4.95 1.72 -5.43
N TRP A 189 4.85 1.20 -4.21
CA TRP A 189 3.62 1.24 -3.43
C TRP A 189 3.33 2.63 -2.87
N ALA A 190 2.06 2.88 -2.57
CA ALA A 190 1.68 4.09 -1.85
C ALA A 190 0.42 3.87 -1.01
N ASP A 191 0.37 4.63 0.08
CA ASP A 191 -0.77 4.71 0.97
C ASP A 191 -1.89 5.60 0.40
N GLY A 192 -3.11 5.34 0.85
CA GLY A 192 -4.21 6.30 0.73
C GLY A 192 -4.05 7.44 1.73
N ILE A 193 -4.31 7.12 3.01
CA ILE A 193 -4.25 8.06 4.13
C ILE A 193 -3.25 7.55 5.16
N SER A 194 -2.30 8.39 5.54
CA SER A 194 -1.28 8.09 6.55
C SER A 194 -1.49 9.07 7.72
N LEU A 195 -1.84 8.55 8.90
CA LEU A 195 -2.18 9.33 10.08
C LEU A 195 -1.21 9.04 11.23
N ASP A 196 -0.51 10.08 11.67
CA ASP A 196 0.30 10.07 12.90
C ASP A 196 -0.37 10.94 13.98
N CYS A 197 -0.98 12.05 13.58
CA CYS A 197 -1.63 13.02 14.45
C CYS A 197 -2.66 12.46 15.46
N THR A 198 -2.55 12.83 16.73
CA THR A 198 -3.38 12.31 17.83
C THR A 198 -4.79 12.92 17.87
N LYS A 199 -5.75 12.26 18.54
CA LYS A 199 -7.13 12.75 18.75
C LYS A 199 -7.81 13.20 17.44
N SER A 200 -7.49 12.51 16.35
CA SER A 200 -7.93 12.89 15.01
C SER A 200 -9.16 12.10 14.58
N LEU A 201 -9.86 12.60 13.57
CA LEU A 201 -11.00 11.95 12.95
C LEU A 201 -10.69 11.62 11.49
N VAL A 202 -10.80 10.36 11.11
CA VAL A 202 -10.77 9.89 9.71
C VAL A 202 -12.11 9.24 9.43
N GLN A 203 -13.00 9.95 8.73
CA GLN A 203 -14.38 9.52 8.60
C GLN A 203 -14.98 9.66 7.19
N ASP A 204 -15.79 8.68 6.80
CA ASP A 204 -16.59 8.71 5.58
C ASP A 204 -15.78 8.98 4.30
N ASN A 205 -14.50 8.58 4.29
CA ASN A 205 -13.66 8.66 3.11
C ASN A 205 -13.85 7.42 2.23
N THR A 206 -13.78 7.59 0.92
CA THR A 206 -13.69 6.50 -0.04
C THR A 206 -12.26 6.39 -0.55
N ILE A 207 -11.58 5.30 -0.18
CA ILE A 207 -10.20 5.00 -0.57
C ILE A 207 -10.24 3.86 -1.59
N THR A 208 -9.71 4.10 -2.78
CA THR A 208 -9.68 3.11 -3.85
C THR A 208 -8.26 2.92 -4.37
N GLY A 209 -7.85 1.68 -4.55
CA GLY A 209 -6.61 1.36 -5.25
C GLY A 209 -5.33 1.88 -4.62
N SER A 210 -5.26 1.96 -3.28
CA SER A 210 -3.99 2.02 -2.56
C SER A 210 -3.27 0.67 -2.68
N THR A 211 -1.94 0.71 -2.80
CA THR A 211 -1.14 -0.52 -2.97
C THR A 211 -0.27 -0.86 -1.76
N ASP A 212 -0.06 0.09 -0.84
CA ASP A 212 0.54 -0.17 0.47
C ASP A 212 -0.56 -0.30 1.54
N GLY A 213 -0.89 0.77 2.26
CA GLY A 213 -2.05 0.86 3.15
C GLY A 213 -3.21 1.70 2.59
N GLY A 214 -4.45 1.27 2.76
CA GLY A 214 -5.60 2.16 2.55
C GLY A 214 -5.62 3.30 3.56
N ILE A 215 -5.58 2.94 4.84
CA ILE A 215 -5.37 3.85 5.96
C ILE A 215 -4.27 3.27 6.84
N VAL A 216 -3.19 4.01 7.06
CA VAL A 216 -2.09 3.63 7.96
C VAL A 216 -2.12 4.52 9.20
N ILE A 217 -2.16 3.89 10.37
CA ILE A 217 -2.19 4.57 11.66
C ILE A 217 -0.80 4.38 12.30
N PHE A 218 -0.06 5.46 12.49
CA PHE A 218 1.29 5.44 13.06
C PHE A 218 1.26 5.49 14.58
N GLY A 219 0.31 4.80 15.22
CA GLY A 219 0.01 4.97 16.65
C GLY A 219 -0.49 6.37 16.95
N SER A 220 -1.79 6.63 16.77
CA SER A 220 -2.38 7.97 16.91
C SER A 220 -3.36 8.06 18.08
N PRO A 221 -2.90 8.07 19.35
CA PRO A 221 -3.75 7.97 20.54
C PRO A 221 -5.00 8.87 20.50
N GLY A 222 -6.13 8.31 20.90
CA GLY A 222 -7.43 8.98 20.94
C GLY A 222 -8.09 9.24 19.60
N SER A 223 -7.53 8.75 18.49
CA SER A 223 -8.10 8.98 17.15
C SER A 223 -9.22 8.01 16.81
N THR A 224 -10.14 8.45 15.95
CA THR A 224 -11.29 7.67 15.48
C THR A 224 -11.24 7.51 13.97
N ILE A 225 -11.25 6.27 13.50
CA ILE A 225 -11.24 5.88 12.10
C ILE A 225 -12.56 5.15 11.83
N THR A 226 -13.53 5.84 11.22
CA THR A 226 -14.90 5.31 11.13
C THR A 226 -15.62 5.57 9.82
N GLY A 227 -16.49 4.65 9.40
CA GLY A 227 -17.37 4.86 8.25
C GLY A 227 -16.65 4.93 6.89
N ASN A 228 -15.35 4.63 6.84
CA ASN A 228 -14.59 4.69 5.60
C ASN A 228 -14.89 3.48 4.72
N THR A 229 -14.86 3.66 3.40
CA THR A 229 -14.93 2.59 2.42
C THR A 229 -13.56 2.42 1.75
N ILE A 230 -12.95 1.24 1.88
CA ILE A 230 -11.62 0.92 1.35
C ILE A 230 -11.74 -0.22 0.35
N ILE A 231 -11.36 0.03 -0.90
CA ILE A 231 -11.47 -0.91 -2.01
C ILE A 231 -10.10 -1.12 -2.62
N SER A 232 -9.64 -2.37 -2.72
CA SER A 232 -8.35 -2.66 -3.35
C SER A 232 -8.39 -2.26 -4.83
N SER A 233 -7.23 -2.07 -5.46
CA SER A 233 -7.19 -1.78 -6.89
C SER A 233 -7.80 -2.95 -7.70
N ALA A 234 -8.35 -2.66 -8.88
CA ALA A 234 -8.69 -3.67 -9.87
C ALA A 234 -7.46 -4.21 -10.62
N THR A 235 -6.36 -3.45 -10.60
CA THR A 235 -5.16 -3.69 -11.42
C THR A 235 -3.97 -4.11 -10.58
N TYR A 236 -3.79 -3.50 -9.42
CA TYR A 236 -2.64 -3.72 -8.53
C TYR A 236 -3.04 -4.49 -7.27
N LEU A 237 -2.13 -5.33 -6.78
CA LEU A 237 -2.21 -5.94 -5.45
C LEU A 237 -2.00 -4.84 -4.40
N GLY A 238 -2.86 -4.82 -3.38
CA GLY A 238 -2.67 -4.00 -2.19
C GLY A 238 -2.25 -4.83 -0.98
N PHE A 239 -1.42 -4.28 -0.12
CA PHE A 239 -0.98 -4.97 1.09
C PHE A 239 -2.07 -4.95 2.17
N GLY A 240 -2.50 -3.78 2.63
CA GLY A 240 -3.45 -3.70 3.74
C GLY A 240 -4.52 -2.63 3.54
N ALA A 241 -5.75 -2.91 3.98
CA ALA A 241 -6.80 -1.90 3.93
C ALA A 241 -6.70 -0.93 5.11
N ILE A 242 -6.57 -1.42 6.35
CA ILE A 242 -6.31 -0.60 7.55
C ILE A 242 -5.15 -1.21 8.34
N ASN A 243 -4.11 -0.42 8.57
CA ASN A 243 -2.87 -0.89 9.18
C ASN A 243 -2.65 -0.21 10.54
N MET A 244 -2.57 -1.02 11.58
CA MET A 244 -2.24 -0.63 12.96
C MET A 244 -0.93 -1.30 13.37
N VAL A 245 0.11 -1.06 12.56
CA VAL A 245 1.36 -1.85 12.55
C VAL A 245 2.62 -1.00 12.78
N ASP A 246 2.49 0.32 12.69
CA ASP A 246 3.53 1.31 12.93
C ASP A 246 3.39 1.94 14.32
N GLY A 247 4.48 2.48 14.86
CA GLY A 247 4.49 2.98 16.25
C GLY A 247 5.20 4.32 16.42
N GLN A 248 4.42 5.38 16.59
CA GLN A 248 4.83 6.63 17.24
C GLN A 248 4.30 6.70 18.68
N TYR A 249 4.69 7.74 19.42
CA TYR A 249 4.29 7.98 20.83
C TYR A 249 4.51 6.76 21.71
N SER A 250 5.68 6.14 21.57
CA SER A 250 6.00 4.88 22.25
C SER A 250 4.93 3.81 21.99
N GLY A 251 4.56 3.65 20.71
CA GLY A 251 3.74 2.54 20.22
C GLY A 251 2.29 2.59 20.70
N SER A 252 1.86 3.76 21.20
CA SER A 252 0.57 3.90 21.85
C SER A 252 -0.56 4.05 20.84
N TYR A 253 -1.60 3.24 21.03
CA TYR A 253 -2.89 3.31 20.37
C TYR A 253 -4.00 3.51 21.40
N ALA A 254 -3.66 4.01 22.60
CA ALA A 254 -4.61 4.23 23.67
C ALA A 254 -5.79 5.09 23.19
N GLY A 255 -7.01 4.56 23.29
CA GLY A 255 -8.23 5.23 22.87
C GLY A 255 -8.42 5.33 21.36
N VAL A 256 -7.60 4.65 20.55
CA VAL A 256 -7.86 4.54 19.11
C VAL A 256 -9.10 3.66 18.87
N THR A 257 -9.97 4.11 17.97
CA THR A 257 -11.12 3.34 17.52
C THR A 257 -11.07 3.15 16.01
N VAL A 258 -11.26 1.91 15.55
CA VAL A 258 -11.41 1.55 14.13
C VAL A 258 -12.76 0.89 13.99
N SER A 259 -13.77 1.63 13.51
CA SER A 259 -15.14 1.16 13.57
C SER A 259 -15.97 1.39 12.32
N ASN A 260 -16.90 0.49 12.01
CA ASN A 260 -17.89 0.66 10.94
C ASN A 260 -17.26 0.97 9.56
N ASN A 261 -16.02 0.53 9.32
CA ASN A 261 -15.38 0.66 8.02
C ASN A 261 -15.78 -0.51 7.11
N LYS A 262 -15.90 -0.25 5.82
CA LYS A 262 -16.20 -1.24 4.78
C LYS A 262 -14.95 -1.52 3.96
N ILE A 263 -14.51 -2.77 3.95
CA ILE A 263 -13.32 -3.22 3.20
C ILE A 263 -13.77 -4.21 2.11
N VAL A 264 -13.30 -3.96 0.89
CA VAL A 264 -13.59 -4.81 -0.29
C VAL A 264 -12.29 -5.12 -1.02
N GLY A 265 -11.91 -6.40 -1.03
CA GLY A 265 -10.84 -6.89 -1.91
C GLY A 265 -11.38 -7.06 -3.34
N GLN A 266 -11.08 -6.13 -4.25
CA GLN A 266 -11.47 -6.24 -5.66
C GLN A 266 -10.49 -7.12 -6.44
N LYS A 267 -9.20 -6.78 -6.43
CA LYS A 267 -8.13 -7.66 -6.90
C LYS A 267 -7.60 -8.47 -5.74
N MET A 268 -6.99 -7.81 -4.76
CA MET A 268 -6.42 -8.43 -3.59
C MET A 268 -6.06 -7.39 -2.53
N PHE A 269 -6.41 -7.68 -1.27
CA PHE A 269 -5.63 -7.25 -0.11
C PHE A 269 -4.97 -8.45 0.56
N ASN A 270 -3.72 -8.33 1.02
CA ASN A 270 -3.16 -9.30 1.95
C ASN A 270 -3.91 -9.25 3.28
N LEU A 271 -4.12 -8.05 3.81
CA LEU A 271 -4.74 -7.79 5.10
C LEU A 271 -5.98 -6.90 4.96
N GLY A 272 -7.06 -7.28 5.64
CA GLY A 272 -8.16 -6.35 5.88
C GLY A 272 -7.76 -5.34 6.96
N ILE A 273 -7.61 -5.81 8.19
CA ILE A 273 -7.13 -5.03 9.33
C ILE A 273 -5.92 -5.74 9.96
N GLY A 274 -4.74 -5.15 9.86
CA GLY A 274 -3.53 -5.64 10.49
C GLY A 274 -3.27 -4.96 11.83
N ILE A 275 -3.07 -5.73 12.90
CA ILE A 275 -2.95 -5.20 14.27
C ILE A 275 -1.68 -5.72 14.96
N GLY A 276 -0.77 -4.80 15.31
CA GLY A 276 0.45 -5.10 16.04
C GLY A 276 1.69 -5.18 15.14
N SER A 277 2.84 -5.00 15.77
CA SER A 277 4.13 -4.80 15.08
C SER A 277 4.60 -6.01 14.27
N ASN A 278 4.19 -7.21 14.65
CA ASN A 278 4.61 -8.45 13.98
C ASN A 278 3.76 -8.79 12.75
N VAL A 279 2.65 -8.08 12.52
CA VAL A 279 1.78 -8.34 11.37
C VAL A 279 2.45 -7.90 10.06
N TRP A 280 3.18 -6.79 10.09
CA TRP A 280 3.85 -6.19 8.92
C TRP A 280 5.36 -6.43 8.86
N SER A 281 5.95 -7.02 9.91
CA SER A 281 7.39 -7.20 10.04
C SER A 281 7.76 -8.57 10.60
N PHE A 282 9.04 -8.93 10.52
CA PHE A 282 9.56 -10.19 11.05
C PHE A 282 10.05 -10.02 12.48
N ASN A 283 9.38 -10.66 13.44
CA ASN A 283 9.85 -10.82 14.83
C ASN A 283 10.32 -9.51 15.50
N ASN A 284 9.53 -8.45 15.35
CA ASN A 284 9.78 -7.19 16.03
C ASN A 284 9.69 -7.39 17.55
N ARG A 285 10.74 -6.96 18.25
CA ARG A 285 10.80 -7.02 19.72
C ARG A 285 9.93 -5.96 20.39
N TYR A 286 9.53 -4.94 19.64
CA TYR A 286 8.73 -3.84 20.10
C TYR A 286 7.24 -4.15 19.95
N MET A 287 6.48 -4.17 21.05
CA MET A 287 5.02 -4.37 21.02
C MET A 287 4.31 -3.03 20.88
N LEU A 288 3.29 -2.97 20.03
CA LEU A 288 2.33 -1.88 20.02
C LEU A 288 1.34 -2.07 21.17
N GLN A 289 0.73 -0.99 21.65
CA GLN A 289 0.00 -1.03 22.91
C GLN A 289 -1.30 -0.25 22.90
N GLY A 290 -2.34 -0.85 23.49
CA GLY A 290 -3.66 -0.26 23.64
C GLY A 290 -3.84 0.56 24.93
N PRO A 291 -5.11 0.71 25.40
CA PRO A 291 -6.31 0.02 24.94
C PRO A 291 -6.82 0.52 23.58
N VAL A 292 -7.28 -0.40 22.73
CA VAL A 292 -7.84 -0.10 21.40
C VAL A 292 -9.17 -0.82 21.16
N SER A 293 -10.02 -0.26 20.29
CA SER A 293 -11.30 -0.86 19.90
C SER A 293 -11.44 -1.00 18.39
N ILE A 294 -11.70 -2.22 17.90
CA ILE A 294 -11.90 -2.54 16.49
C ILE A 294 -13.29 -3.17 16.34
N THR A 295 -14.28 -2.42 15.86
CA THR A 295 -15.68 -2.84 15.98
C THR A 295 -16.56 -2.57 14.77
N GLY A 296 -17.50 -3.47 14.47
CA GLY A 296 -18.51 -3.21 13.43
C GLY A 296 -17.96 -3.08 12.00
N ASN A 297 -16.70 -3.41 11.73
CA ASN A 297 -16.14 -3.34 10.38
C ASN A 297 -16.66 -4.51 9.52
N THR A 298 -16.88 -4.27 8.23
CA THR A 298 -17.32 -5.31 7.28
C THR A 298 -16.25 -5.59 6.24
N ILE A 299 -15.90 -6.86 6.03
CA ILE A 299 -14.83 -7.28 5.10
C ILE A 299 -15.38 -8.32 4.12
N SER A 300 -15.11 -8.12 2.82
CA SER A 300 -15.59 -8.96 1.72
C SER A 300 -14.62 -8.98 0.53
N GLY A 301 -14.82 -9.90 -0.41
CA GLY A 301 -14.00 -10.05 -1.62
C GLY A 301 -12.66 -10.76 -1.40
N SER A 302 -11.69 -10.47 -2.26
CA SER A 302 -10.36 -11.06 -2.25
C SER A 302 -9.47 -10.46 -1.16
N VAL A 303 -9.61 -10.94 0.08
CA VAL A 303 -8.80 -10.52 1.24
C VAL A 303 -8.21 -11.78 1.90
N SER A 304 -6.88 -11.93 1.89
CA SER A 304 -6.24 -13.17 2.36
C SER A 304 -6.36 -13.36 3.87
N PHE A 305 -6.18 -12.30 4.63
CA PHE A 305 -6.25 -12.30 6.08
C PHE A 305 -7.12 -11.12 6.55
N PRO A 306 -8.45 -11.31 6.65
CA PRO A 306 -9.40 -10.28 7.04
C PRO A 306 -9.02 -9.52 8.31
N ILE A 307 -8.70 -10.21 9.42
CA ILE A 307 -8.15 -9.56 10.62
C ILE A 307 -7.03 -10.43 11.20
N ALA A 308 -5.84 -9.86 11.38
CA ALA A 308 -4.69 -10.55 11.97
C ALA A 308 -4.06 -9.75 13.11
N ILE A 309 -3.70 -10.43 14.21
CA ILE A 309 -3.16 -9.81 15.41
C ILE A 309 -1.87 -10.51 15.87
N ASN A 310 -0.77 -9.76 15.97
CA ASN A 310 0.46 -10.20 16.63
C ASN A 310 1.36 -9.00 17.01
N GLY A 311 1.99 -9.03 18.19
CA GLY A 311 2.86 -7.97 18.68
C GLY A 311 2.09 -6.84 19.36
N TRP A 312 1.14 -7.20 20.23
CA TRP A 312 0.22 -6.27 20.89
C TRP A 312 0.14 -6.45 22.40
N THR A 313 0.08 -5.36 23.17
CA THR A 313 -0.08 -5.40 24.62
C THR A 313 -1.06 -4.34 25.16
N ASN A 314 -1.35 -4.37 26.48
CA ASN A 314 -2.09 -3.33 27.20
C ASN A 314 -3.51 -3.02 26.71
N GLY A 315 -4.27 -4.03 26.26
CA GLY A 315 -5.71 -3.89 26.01
C GLY A 315 -6.10 -3.94 24.54
N ILE A 316 -6.97 -4.86 24.18
CA ILE A 316 -7.58 -4.94 22.84
C ILE A 316 -9.01 -5.44 22.91
N THR A 317 -9.91 -4.74 22.22
CA THR A 317 -11.30 -5.18 22.00
C THR A 317 -11.57 -5.30 20.50
N VAL A 318 -11.93 -6.50 20.06
CA VAL A 318 -12.35 -6.78 18.69
C VAL A 318 -13.74 -7.40 18.74
N SER A 319 -14.77 -6.66 18.33
CA SER A 319 -16.16 -7.14 18.46
C SER A 319 -17.09 -6.65 17.35
N GLY A 320 -18.00 -7.52 16.90
CA GLY A 320 -19.03 -7.17 15.92
C GLY A 320 -18.49 -6.93 14.51
N ASN A 321 -17.24 -7.28 14.21
CA ASN A 321 -16.72 -7.24 12.85
C ASN A 321 -17.30 -8.41 12.05
N THR A 322 -17.73 -8.15 10.83
CA THR A 322 -18.36 -9.13 9.96
C THR A 322 -17.43 -9.45 8.80
N VAL A 323 -16.99 -10.71 8.72
CA VAL A 323 -16.29 -11.25 7.55
C VAL A 323 -17.31 -12.09 6.79
N SER A 324 -17.88 -11.52 5.73
CA SER A 324 -18.92 -12.17 4.94
C SER A 324 -18.68 -11.89 3.46
N GLY A 325 -18.69 -12.93 2.64
CA GLY A 325 -18.39 -12.81 1.22
C GLY A 325 -16.92 -12.58 0.90
N VAL A 326 -16.01 -12.91 1.82
CA VAL A 326 -14.59 -13.11 1.47
C VAL A 326 -14.48 -14.35 0.60
N THR A 327 -13.70 -14.26 -0.47
CA THR A 327 -13.52 -15.34 -1.44
C THR A 327 -12.90 -16.57 -0.75
N SER A 328 -13.52 -17.74 -0.90
CA SER A 328 -13.07 -19.01 -0.31
C SER A 328 -13.21 -20.16 -1.32
N PRO A 329 -12.22 -21.07 -1.43
CA PRO A 329 -10.97 -21.08 -0.68
C PRO A 329 -10.04 -19.93 -1.10
N LYS A 330 -9.18 -19.47 -0.20
CA LYS A 330 -8.26 -18.36 -0.47
C LYS A 330 -7.29 -18.65 -1.63
N SER A 331 -6.99 -19.93 -1.83
CA SER A 331 -6.20 -20.43 -2.96
C SER A 331 -6.84 -20.16 -4.34
N SER A 332 -8.12 -19.78 -4.41
CA SER A 332 -8.76 -19.43 -5.68
C SER A 332 -8.34 -18.04 -6.21
N PHE A 333 -7.81 -17.17 -5.35
CA PHE A 333 -7.42 -15.80 -5.71
C PHE A 333 -6.05 -15.37 -5.20
N ALA A 334 -5.42 -16.17 -4.35
CA ALA A 334 -4.13 -15.88 -3.75
C ALA A 334 -3.26 -17.13 -3.64
N ASP A 335 -1.96 -16.91 -3.45
CA ASP A 335 -0.97 -17.95 -3.18
C ASP A 335 -0.20 -17.59 -1.91
N ALA A 336 -0.02 -18.55 -1.01
CA ALA A 336 0.73 -18.37 0.24
C ALA A 336 2.00 -19.23 0.30
N SER A 337 2.40 -19.87 -0.80
CA SER A 337 3.53 -20.81 -0.80
C SER A 337 4.85 -20.15 -0.38
N HIS A 338 5.03 -18.84 -0.55
CA HIS A 338 6.19 -18.10 -0.04
C HIS A 338 6.08 -17.64 1.42
N CYS A 339 4.94 -17.83 2.05
CA CYS A 339 4.75 -17.46 3.43
C CYS A 339 5.45 -18.43 4.37
N SER A 340 5.61 -18.04 5.64
CA SER A 340 6.05 -18.96 6.68
C SER A 340 5.09 -20.14 6.81
N GLN A 341 5.56 -21.29 7.29
CA GLN A 341 4.71 -22.47 7.43
C GLN A 341 3.49 -22.25 8.33
N ALA A 342 3.66 -21.41 9.37
CA ALA A 342 2.58 -21.02 10.25
C ALA A 342 1.45 -20.27 9.50
N ILE A 343 1.83 -19.35 8.60
CA ILE A 343 0.88 -18.62 7.75
C ILE A 343 0.26 -19.56 6.70
N GLN A 344 1.04 -20.44 6.08
CA GLN A 344 0.53 -21.41 5.10
C GLN A 344 -0.58 -22.29 5.71
N THR A 345 -0.39 -22.72 6.96
CA THR A 345 -1.38 -23.52 7.70
C THR A 345 -2.70 -22.76 7.82
N LEU A 346 -2.67 -21.53 8.35
CA LEU A 346 -3.86 -20.70 8.52
C LEU A 346 -4.53 -20.30 7.19
N PHE A 347 -3.73 -20.08 6.15
CA PHE A 347 -4.21 -19.80 4.81
C PHE A 347 -5.00 -20.99 4.25
N ASN A 348 -4.46 -22.21 4.36
CA ASN A 348 -5.10 -23.44 3.90
C ASN A 348 -6.36 -23.81 4.71
N GLU A 349 -6.40 -23.43 5.98
CA GLU A 349 -7.59 -23.53 6.84
C GLU A 349 -8.66 -22.47 6.52
N ASN A 350 -8.36 -21.51 5.63
CA ASN A 350 -9.20 -20.35 5.34
C ASN A 350 -9.52 -19.52 6.60
N ALA A 351 -8.59 -19.42 7.55
CA ALA A 351 -8.80 -18.72 8.82
C ALA A 351 -8.95 -17.19 8.61
N ASP A 352 -10.10 -16.61 8.95
CA ASP A 352 -10.38 -15.20 8.66
C ASP A 352 -9.93 -14.23 9.76
N LEU A 353 -10.17 -14.63 11.01
CA LEU A 353 -9.79 -13.90 12.21
C LEU A 353 -8.66 -14.66 12.87
N ILE A 354 -7.47 -14.06 12.94
CA ILE A 354 -6.25 -14.75 13.36
C ILE A 354 -5.58 -13.97 14.49
N TYR A 355 -5.10 -14.68 15.51
CA TYR A 355 -4.20 -14.10 16.50
C TYR A 355 -3.14 -15.11 16.93
N TYR A 356 -1.96 -14.60 17.31
CA TYR A 356 -0.94 -15.40 17.97
C TYR A 356 -1.01 -15.20 19.49
N PRO A 357 -1.48 -16.17 20.29
CA PRO A 357 -1.75 -15.95 21.72
C PRO A 357 -0.55 -15.45 22.52
N PRO A 358 0.68 -15.99 22.38
CA PRO A 358 1.85 -15.47 23.08
C PRO A 358 2.25 -14.04 22.64
N GLY A 359 1.83 -13.61 21.46
CA GLY A 359 2.10 -12.28 20.91
C GLY A 359 1.08 -11.21 21.28
N VAL A 360 0.04 -11.57 22.05
CA VAL A 360 -1.01 -10.65 22.52
C VAL A 360 -1.10 -10.76 24.04
N THR A 361 -0.74 -9.68 24.74
CA THR A 361 -0.69 -9.68 26.22
C THR A 361 -1.56 -8.58 26.84
N GLY A 362 -1.85 -8.71 28.13
CA GLY A 362 -2.80 -7.82 28.83
C GLY A 362 -4.25 -8.19 28.58
N THR A 363 -5.18 -7.26 28.85
CA THR A 363 -6.62 -7.51 28.72
C THR A 363 -7.01 -7.68 27.25
N GLN A 364 -7.75 -8.74 26.93
CA GLN A 364 -8.23 -9.00 25.58
C GLN A 364 -9.72 -9.37 25.58
N SER A 365 -10.47 -8.82 24.63
CA SER A 365 -11.84 -9.20 24.32
C SER A 365 -11.95 -9.41 22.81
N LEU A 366 -11.77 -10.65 22.37
CA LEU A 366 -11.85 -11.05 20.96
C LEU A 366 -13.21 -11.72 20.70
N GLN A 367 -13.90 -11.32 19.63
CA GLN A 367 -15.13 -11.97 19.17
C GLN A 367 -14.91 -13.43 18.81
N SER A 368 -16.02 -14.18 18.71
CA SER A 368 -16.00 -15.54 18.19
C SER A 368 -15.43 -15.60 16.76
N GLY A 369 -14.81 -16.73 16.43
CA GLY A 369 -14.25 -17.00 15.10
C GLY A 369 -12.74 -16.77 14.98
N PHE A 370 -12.11 -16.18 16.00
CA PHE A 370 -10.65 -16.11 16.06
C PHE A 370 -10.02 -17.51 16.14
N VAL A 371 -9.10 -17.78 15.22
CA VAL A 371 -8.23 -18.95 15.20
C VAL A 371 -6.93 -18.59 15.91
N ALA A 372 -6.62 -19.34 16.96
CA ALA A 372 -5.35 -19.23 17.68
C ALA A 372 -4.24 -19.89 16.87
N ALA A 373 -3.29 -19.11 16.38
CA ALA A 373 -2.13 -19.64 15.67
C ALA A 373 -1.28 -20.51 16.62
N SER A 374 -0.96 -21.73 16.17
CA SER A 374 -0.18 -22.72 16.93
C SER A 374 1.32 -22.39 16.99
N SER A 375 1.78 -21.46 16.17
CA SER A 375 3.17 -20.99 16.09
C SER A 375 3.19 -19.51 15.74
N ASN A 376 4.34 -18.86 15.92
CA ASN A 376 4.48 -17.42 15.71
C ASN A 376 4.24 -17.06 14.23
N VAL A 377 3.19 -16.29 13.97
CA VAL A 377 2.78 -15.83 12.64
C VAL A 377 3.16 -14.37 12.44
N THR A 378 4.10 -14.12 11.54
CA THR A 378 4.62 -12.78 11.27
C THR A 378 4.61 -12.49 9.77
N ASN A 379 4.64 -11.20 9.39
CA ASN A 379 4.66 -10.73 8.01
C ASN A 379 3.54 -11.36 7.12
N PHE A 380 2.31 -10.91 7.32
CA PHE A 380 1.14 -11.36 6.57
C PHE A 380 1.10 -10.81 5.12
N LEU A 381 2.11 -10.05 4.69
CA LEU A 381 2.23 -9.49 3.33
C LEU A 381 2.76 -10.50 2.30
N CYS A 382 3.06 -11.72 2.75
CA CYS A 382 3.73 -12.74 1.96
C CYS A 382 2.84 -13.40 0.88
N SER A 383 1.51 -13.25 0.95
CA SER A 383 0.63 -13.81 -0.09
C SER A 383 0.73 -13.02 -1.39
N THR A 384 0.72 -13.73 -2.51
CA THR A 384 0.74 -13.16 -3.86
C THR A 384 -0.55 -13.47 -4.59
N LEU A 385 -0.69 -12.96 -5.81
CA LEU A 385 -1.67 -13.51 -6.76
C LEU A 385 -1.37 -15.00 -7.04
N PRO A 386 -2.33 -15.78 -7.56
CA PRO A 386 -2.15 -17.20 -7.82
C PRO A 386 -0.94 -17.43 -8.73
N LEU A 387 0.00 -18.26 -8.26
CA LEU A 387 1.18 -18.59 -9.02
C LEU A 387 0.87 -19.67 -10.06
N PRO A 388 1.52 -19.64 -11.23
CA PRO A 388 1.33 -20.68 -12.22
C PRO A 388 2.00 -21.99 -11.78
N ASN A 389 1.54 -23.11 -12.34
CA ASN A 389 2.21 -24.41 -12.17
C ASN A 389 3.42 -24.59 -13.09
N SER A 390 3.54 -23.73 -14.11
CA SER A 390 4.65 -23.76 -15.07
C SER A 390 4.89 -22.41 -15.72
N VAL A 391 6.13 -22.15 -16.12
CA VAL A 391 6.51 -21.03 -16.99
C VAL A 391 7.36 -21.56 -18.15
N SER A 392 7.24 -20.94 -19.33
CA SER A 392 7.94 -21.38 -20.54
C SER A 392 8.80 -20.27 -21.13
N TYR A 393 9.95 -20.64 -21.65
CA TYR A 393 10.87 -19.76 -22.36
C TYR A 393 11.04 -20.26 -23.79
N THR A 394 10.79 -19.36 -24.74
CA THR A 394 11.21 -19.55 -26.13
C THR A 394 12.70 -19.26 -26.26
N LYS A 395 13.31 -19.68 -27.38
CA LYS A 395 14.68 -19.32 -27.75
C LYS A 395 14.95 -17.82 -27.53
N ASN A 396 16.10 -17.49 -26.94
CA ASN A 396 16.56 -16.15 -26.56
C ASN A 396 15.71 -15.40 -25.51
N SER A 397 14.68 -16.01 -24.91
CA SER A 397 13.81 -15.32 -23.93
C SER A 397 14.26 -15.48 -22.47
N LEU A 398 15.21 -16.37 -22.19
CA LEU A 398 15.84 -16.50 -20.88
C LEU A 398 17.30 -16.10 -20.97
N ASN A 399 17.66 -15.00 -20.31
CA ASN A 399 19.05 -14.54 -20.13
C ASN A 399 19.16 -13.93 -18.73
N ILE A 400 19.77 -14.64 -17.80
CA ILE A 400 19.88 -14.21 -16.40
C ILE A 400 21.33 -14.24 -15.95
N VAL A 401 21.75 -13.23 -15.19
CA VAL A 401 23.03 -13.25 -14.46
C VAL A 401 22.82 -13.89 -13.10
N SER A 402 23.86 -14.46 -12.49
CA SER A 402 23.71 -14.92 -11.10
C SER A 402 23.29 -13.75 -10.21
N ASP A 403 22.56 -14.06 -9.13
CA ASP A 403 22.06 -13.08 -8.17
C ASP A 403 20.88 -12.22 -8.70
N SER A 404 20.36 -12.53 -9.89
CA SER A 404 19.04 -12.06 -10.35
C SER A 404 17.91 -12.64 -9.47
N ALA A 405 16.70 -12.08 -9.54
CA ALA A 405 15.52 -12.72 -8.97
C ALA A 405 15.29 -14.14 -9.55
N PRO A 406 14.51 -15.00 -8.87
CA PRO A 406 14.18 -16.32 -9.39
C PRO A 406 13.66 -16.24 -10.81
N PHE A 407 14.17 -17.09 -11.70
CA PHE A 407 13.72 -17.06 -13.09
C PHE A 407 12.33 -17.68 -13.20
N ALA A 408 12.05 -18.75 -12.45
CA ALA A 408 10.70 -19.29 -12.34
C ALA A 408 10.18 -19.16 -10.91
N ASN A 409 9.05 -18.47 -10.76
CA ASN A 409 8.31 -18.42 -9.52
C ASN A 409 6.95 -19.11 -9.69
N LEU A 410 6.80 -20.30 -9.11
CA LEU A 410 5.69 -21.22 -9.35
C LEU A 410 5.02 -21.61 -8.04
N HIS A 411 3.81 -22.15 -8.13
CA HIS A 411 3.09 -22.66 -6.97
C HIS A 411 3.93 -23.70 -6.20
N GLY A 412 4.39 -23.35 -5.00
CA GLY A 412 5.17 -24.24 -4.12
C GLY A 412 6.66 -24.38 -4.47
N VAL A 413 7.16 -23.69 -5.51
CA VAL A 413 8.54 -23.85 -5.99
C VAL A 413 9.11 -22.54 -6.55
N VAL A 414 10.37 -22.24 -6.21
CA VAL A 414 11.18 -21.21 -6.89
C VAL A 414 12.40 -21.84 -7.54
N MET A 415 12.77 -21.36 -8.72
CA MET A 415 13.99 -21.76 -9.42
C MET A 415 14.94 -20.58 -9.53
N GLN A 416 16.15 -20.76 -9.02
CA GLN A 416 17.14 -19.71 -8.85
C GLN A 416 18.45 -20.09 -9.55
N TYR A 417 19.07 -19.13 -10.23
CA TYR A 417 20.45 -19.24 -10.68
C TYR A 417 21.37 -18.48 -9.71
N GLN A 418 22.33 -19.20 -9.13
CA GLN A 418 23.05 -18.78 -7.94
C GLN A 418 24.45 -18.25 -8.24
N GLY A 419 24.99 -17.46 -7.30
CA GLY A 419 26.32 -16.83 -7.33
C GLY A 419 27.51 -17.79 -7.37
N ASP A 420 27.28 -19.07 -7.61
CA ASP A 420 28.27 -20.13 -7.78
C ASP A 420 28.04 -20.94 -9.07
N ASN A 421 27.24 -20.45 -10.03
CA ASN A 421 26.87 -21.14 -11.29
C ASN A 421 25.82 -22.25 -11.13
N ASN A 422 25.31 -22.48 -9.92
CA ASN A 422 24.33 -23.51 -9.66
C ASN A 422 22.92 -23.09 -10.11
N VAL A 423 22.14 -24.05 -10.63
CA VAL A 423 20.69 -23.89 -10.83
C VAL A 423 20.00 -24.68 -9.76
N VAL A 424 19.23 -24.01 -8.89
CA VAL A 424 18.64 -24.64 -7.72
C VAL A 424 17.12 -24.46 -7.74
N VAL A 425 16.43 -25.57 -7.46
CA VAL A 425 14.98 -25.60 -7.26
C VAL A 425 14.75 -25.72 -5.76
N TYR A 426 14.09 -24.72 -5.21
CA TYR A 426 13.64 -24.74 -3.83
C TYR A 426 12.14 -25.01 -3.80
N THR A 427 11.69 -25.96 -2.98
CA THR A 427 10.29 -25.92 -2.55
C THR A 427 10.13 -24.79 -1.54
N THR A 428 8.97 -24.13 -1.60
CA THR A 428 8.55 -23.10 -0.65
C THR A 428 7.46 -23.64 0.30
N ILE A 429 6.98 -24.85 0.02
CA ILE A 429 6.06 -25.59 0.88
C ILE A 429 6.83 -25.99 2.16
N ASN A 430 6.32 -25.62 3.33
CA ASN A 430 7.00 -25.85 4.61
C ASN A 430 8.33 -25.12 4.76
N GLY A 431 8.48 -23.98 4.09
CA GLY A 431 9.71 -23.18 4.09
C GLY A 431 10.63 -23.51 2.92
N GLN A 432 11.71 -22.75 2.79
CA GLN A 432 12.60 -22.85 1.64
C GLN A 432 13.59 -24.01 1.82
N THR A 433 13.41 -25.10 1.07
CA THR A 433 14.33 -26.25 1.08
C THR A 433 14.71 -26.67 -0.34
N VAL A 434 15.95 -27.10 -0.54
CA VAL A 434 16.44 -27.54 -1.86
C VAL A 434 15.82 -28.89 -2.19
N VAL A 435 15.13 -28.98 -3.33
CA VAL A 435 14.56 -30.24 -3.85
C VAL A 435 15.28 -30.75 -5.09
N TRP A 436 16.05 -29.89 -5.76
CA TRP A 436 16.95 -30.26 -6.85
C TRP A 436 18.02 -29.16 -7.02
N ALA A 437 19.22 -29.56 -7.42
CA ALA A 437 20.29 -28.65 -7.81
C ALA A 437 21.04 -29.25 -9.00
N SER A 438 21.55 -28.40 -9.90
CA SER A 438 22.32 -28.87 -11.06
C SER A 438 23.68 -29.45 -10.66
N GLY A 439 24.23 -29.04 -9.51
CA GLY A 439 25.52 -29.51 -9.01
C GLY A 439 26.73 -28.90 -9.76
N HIS A 440 26.49 -28.10 -10.80
CA HIS A 440 27.54 -27.40 -11.54
C HIS A 440 27.93 -26.12 -10.81
N THR A 441 28.80 -26.26 -9.81
CA THR A 441 29.25 -25.16 -8.95
C THR A 441 30.67 -24.72 -9.27
N LEU A 442 30.95 -23.42 -9.13
CA LEU A 442 32.29 -22.84 -9.12
C LEU A 442 32.74 -22.61 -7.67
N SER A 443 33.83 -23.26 -7.27
CA SER A 443 34.36 -23.15 -5.90
C SER A 443 34.75 -21.73 -5.51
N SER A 444 35.13 -20.90 -6.47
CA SER A 444 35.48 -19.48 -6.26
C SER A 444 34.28 -18.54 -6.28
N GLY A 445 33.07 -19.04 -6.58
CA GLY A 445 31.91 -18.21 -6.88
C GLY A 445 32.03 -17.43 -8.19
N CYS A 446 31.01 -16.61 -8.47
CA CYS A 446 30.84 -15.84 -9.70
C CYS A 446 31.40 -14.40 -9.62
N GLY A 447 31.81 -13.94 -8.44
CA GLY A 447 32.32 -12.58 -8.21
C GLY A 447 31.22 -11.52 -8.10
N SER A 448 31.63 -10.27 -7.83
CA SER A 448 30.75 -9.09 -7.78
C SER A 448 31.42 -7.92 -8.52
N PRO A 449 30.88 -7.46 -9.67
CA PRO A 449 29.67 -7.95 -10.34
C PRO A 449 29.80 -9.39 -10.83
N SER A 450 28.68 -10.10 -10.95
CA SER A 450 28.68 -11.50 -11.37
C SER A 450 29.22 -11.67 -12.78
N LEU A 451 30.14 -12.61 -12.94
CA LEU A 451 30.63 -13.11 -14.23
C LEU A 451 29.83 -14.33 -14.73
N CYS A 452 28.86 -14.81 -13.95
CA CYS A 452 28.04 -15.96 -14.30
C CYS A 452 26.74 -15.53 -14.97
N HIS A 453 26.38 -16.21 -16.05
CA HIS A 453 25.05 -16.08 -16.66
C HIS A 453 24.53 -17.42 -17.17
N MET A 454 23.21 -17.53 -17.27
CA MET A 454 22.49 -18.68 -17.84
C MET A 454 21.60 -18.19 -18.97
N SER A 455 21.59 -18.92 -20.09
CA SER A 455 20.84 -18.54 -21.28
C SER A 455 20.15 -19.75 -21.92
N PHE A 456 18.88 -19.57 -22.32
CA PHE A 456 18.22 -20.46 -23.28
C PHE A 456 18.32 -19.85 -24.68
N GLN A 457 19.23 -20.42 -25.47
CA GLN A 457 19.84 -19.76 -26.62
C GLN A 457 19.03 -19.87 -27.90
N GLY A 458 19.44 -19.11 -28.92
CA GLY A 458 18.83 -19.09 -30.25
C GLY A 458 18.87 -20.44 -30.99
N ASP A 459 19.80 -21.31 -30.61
CA ASP A 459 19.91 -22.67 -31.13
C ASP A 459 19.06 -23.69 -30.36
N GLY A 460 18.41 -23.30 -29.25
CA GLY A 460 17.63 -24.21 -28.41
C GLY A 460 18.42 -24.92 -27.31
N ASN A 461 19.64 -24.47 -27.02
CA ASN A 461 20.46 -25.01 -25.93
C ASN A 461 20.29 -24.19 -24.64
N LEU A 462 20.19 -24.86 -23.48
CA LEU A 462 20.30 -24.21 -22.17
C LEU A 462 21.74 -24.31 -21.70
N VAL A 463 22.39 -23.17 -21.44
CA VAL A 463 23.83 -23.12 -21.15
C VAL A 463 24.10 -22.20 -19.97
N THR A 464 24.97 -22.64 -19.07
CA THR A 464 25.56 -21.77 -18.03
C THR A 464 26.96 -21.36 -18.42
N TYR A 465 27.35 -20.15 -18.01
CA TYR A 465 28.60 -19.52 -18.36
C TYR A 465 29.29 -18.95 -17.15
N TYR A 466 30.62 -18.87 -17.21
CA TYR A 466 31.43 -18.02 -16.36
C TYR A 466 32.44 -17.28 -17.22
N ASN A 467 32.43 -15.95 -17.11
CA ASN A 467 33.27 -15.05 -17.91
C ASN A 467 33.17 -15.37 -19.42
N ASN A 468 31.93 -15.54 -19.91
CA ASN A 468 31.59 -15.91 -21.29
C ASN A 468 32.13 -17.26 -21.78
N VAL A 469 32.67 -18.10 -20.89
CA VAL A 469 33.07 -19.47 -21.19
C VAL A 469 31.97 -20.43 -20.73
N PRO A 470 31.42 -21.29 -21.62
CA PRO A 470 30.44 -22.30 -21.23
C PRO A 470 30.98 -23.19 -20.11
N LYS A 471 30.17 -23.43 -19.08
CA LYS A 471 30.47 -24.33 -17.96
C LYS A 471 29.62 -25.59 -17.98
N TRP A 472 28.37 -25.47 -18.41
CA TRP A 472 27.47 -26.59 -18.61
C TRP A 472 26.48 -26.31 -19.75
N SER A 473 25.97 -27.37 -20.38
CA SER A 473 25.03 -27.29 -21.50
C SER A 473 24.06 -28.49 -21.47
N SER A 474 22.78 -28.26 -21.80
CA SER A 474 21.78 -29.33 -21.94
C SER A 474 22.00 -30.24 -23.14
N GLY A 475 22.80 -29.81 -24.13
CA GLY A 475 23.10 -30.61 -25.32
C GLY A 475 21.96 -30.64 -26.33
N THR A 476 21.05 -29.67 -26.27
CA THR A 476 19.85 -29.58 -27.11
C THR A 476 20.01 -28.60 -28.27
N SER A 477 21.24 -28.20 -28.58
CA SER A 477 21.55 -27.32 -29.72
C SER A 477 20.99 -27.89 -31.03
N GLY A 478 20.33 -27.04 -31.81
CA GLY A 478 19.71 -27.37 -33.10
C GLY A 478 18.37 -28.11 -33.02
N THR A 479 18.01 -28.69 -31.87
CA THR A 479 16.78 -29.50 -31.70
C THR A 479 15.81 -28.91 -30.68
N GLY A 480 16.31 -28.24 -29.64
CA GLY A 480 15.49 -27.59 -28.64
C GLY A 480 14.71 -26.41 -29.19
N ASN A 481 13.49 -26.22 -28.68
CA ASN A 481 12.58 -25.16 -29.11
C ASN A 481 11.99 -24.38 -27.93
N THR A 482 11.59 -25.07 -26.87
CA THR A 482 10.95 -24.45 -25.70
C THR A 482 11.49 -25.07 -24.44
N MET A 483 11.91 -24.24 -23.49
CA MET A 483 12.22 -24.66 -22.12
C MET A 483 10.98 -24.43 -21.26
N VAL A 484 10.60 -25.43 -20.45
CA VAL A 484 9.44 -25.36 -19.55
C VAL A 484 9.91 -25.66 -18.13
N CYS A 485 9.68 -24.71 -17.23
CA CYS A 485 9.83 -24.89 -15.80
C CYS A 485 8.50 -25.37 -15.20
N LEU A 486 8.56 -26.39 -14.35
CA LEU A 486 7.42 -27.07 -13.74
C LEU A 486 7.54 -26.99 -12.20
N ASN A 487 6.41 -26.86 -11.50
CA ASN A 487 6.39 -26.91 -10.05
C ASN A 487 6.49 -28.32 -9.44
N LYS A 488 6.84 -29.31 -10.27
CA LYS A 488 7.07 -30.70 -9.89
C LYS A 488 8.19 -31.29 -10.72
N ALA A 489 8.83 -32.36 -10.23
CA ALA A 489 9.79 -33.13 -11.02
C ALA A 489 9.17 -33.54 -12.38
N PRO A 490 9.90 -33.39 -13.51
CA PRO A 490 11.34 -33.20 -13.60
C PRO A 490 11.80 -31.73 -13.56
N TRP A 491 11.05 -30.79 -12.99
CA TRP A 491 11.39 -29.37 -12.74
C TRP A 491 11.68 -28.49 -13.97
N ILE A 492 12.54 -28.91 -14.89
CA ILE A 492 12.81 -28.26 -16.17
C ILE A 492 12.75 -29.32 -17.28
N GLN A 493 12.09 -28.99 -18.38
CA GLN A 493 12.06 -29.76 -19.61
C GLN A 493 12.47 -28.87 -20.79
N ILE A 494 13.12 -29.45 -21.79
CA ILE A 494 13.33 -28.84 -23.11
C ILE A 494 12.62 -29.69 -24.14
N LEU A 495 11.76 -29.05 -24.93
CA LEU A 495 10.93 -29.66 -25.95
C LEU A 495 11.44 -29.32 -27.34
N ASP A 496 11.30 -30.23 -28.28
CA ASP A 496 11.50 -29.98 -29.72
C ASP A 496 10.32 -29.20 -30.33
N THR A 497 10.37 -28.94 -31.64
CA THR A 497 9.31 -28.23 -32.38
C THR A 497 7.99 -29.01 -32.47
N SER A 498 8.01 -30.32 -32.24
CA SER A 498 6.83 -31.18 -32.22
C SER A 498 6.23 -31.32 -30.82
N GLY A 499 6.86 -30.73 -29.80
CA GLY A 499 6.44 -30.81 -28.40
C GLY A 499 6.94 -32.06 -27.67
N ASN A 500 7.90 -32.80 -28.23
CA ASN A 500 8.49 -33.95 -27.53
C ASN A 500 9.57 -33.47 -26.55
N VAL A 501 9.59 -34.04 -25.34
CA VAL A 501 10.64 -33.77 -24.35
C VAL A 501 11.95 -34.43 -24.79
N ILE A 502 12.94 -33.63 -25.15
CA ILE A 502 14.27 -34.10 -25.58
C ILE A 502 15.29 -34.06 -24.44
N TRP A 503 15.13 -33.15 -23.47
CA TRP A 503 15.94 -33.08 -22.25
C TRP A 503 15.09 -32.70 -21.05
N ASP A 504 15.46 -33.17 -19.86
CA ASP A 504 14.85 -32.77 -18.59
C ASP A 504 15.84 -32.99 -17.43
N THR A 505 15.54 -32.46 -16.24
CA THR A 505 16.51 -32.51 -15.12
C THR A 505 16.78 -33.91 -14.55
N THR A 506 16.00 -34.94 -14.89
CA THR A 506 16.31 -36.33 -14.51
C THR A 506 17.47 -36.90 -15.33
N LYS A 507 17.81 -36.25 -16.44
CA LYS A 507 18.97 -36.57 -17.29
C LYS A 507 20.22 -35.78 -16.92
N SER A 508 20.14 -34.89 -15.92
CA SER A 508 21.28 -34.14 -15.41
C SER A 508 22.12 -35.08 -14.53
N ILE A 509 23.37 -35.36 -14.94
CA ILE A 509 24.37 -36.08 -14.13
C ILE A 509 25.53 -35.13 -13.87
#